data_AF-A0A8J2WJW5-F1
#
_entry.id   AF-A0A8J2WJW5-F1
#
_cell.length_a   1.000
_cell.length_b   1.000
_cell.length_c   1.000
_cell.angle_alpha   90.00
_cell.angle_beta   90.00
_cell.angle_gamma   90.00
#
_symmetry.space_group_name_H-M   'P 1'
#
loop_
_entity.id
_entity.type
_entity.pdbx_description
1 polymer ?
#
loop_
_entity_poly.entity_id
_entity_poly.type
_entity_poly.pdbx_seq_one_letter_code
_entity_poly.pdbx_strand_id
1 'polypeptide(L)'
;PRQLHTCRHHGQLHCPSPPSPPLAHSALVLQTWSRRYPCLALAIATLFTHKFLWKTTGIPAPQRFRILSSFLLFCFLVCVRMLDGILWIRCIRHQQHSLCYHQIGLNMSPTVFLIVLLFLTITGNVPAVCGSVSGVTDAGPMLQIVEMRVPTVVEDGSATSVILDCDYVLRSPDKKSELVVQWYFQNGSSPVYQWIPGKRPQDLGVLKGRLNLDYRASNDPHKRHRALEILKPTYELSGVYRCKVATVEEEAVAARTMIVYTPARNLEIWHQKMSFDAVNVTCRVEGISPRPKLQLYRGDRPGVEMDGMPAEVVNRRGLYDVTLYRVVHDRSLRQETIFECILSIPATQYQIARRLIYYPGPAPIRSSSSSSSISSVAFPSLP
;
A
#
# COMPACT_ATOMS: atom_id res chain seq x y z
N PRO A 1 59.31 -35.87 -38.29
CA PRO A 1 60.08 -34.79 -38.97
C PRO A 1 60.80 -33.91 -37.94
N ARG A 2 62.12 -34.15 -37.75
CA ARG A 2 63.15 -33.35 -37.03
C ARG A 2 62.79 -32.75 -35.63
N GLN A 3 63.55 -32.86 -34.55
CA GLN A 3 64.72 -33.65 -34.09
C GLN A 3 64.99 -33.19 -32.62
N LEU A 4 65.83 -33.75 -31.72
CA LEU A 4 66.88 -34.78 -31.76
C LEU A 4 66.83 -35.67 -30.46
N HIS A 5 67.47 -36.85 -30.50
CA HIS A 5 68.35 -37.51 -29.48
C HIS A 5 68.00 -37.63 -27.97
N THR A 6 68.39 -38.70 -27.22
CA THR A 6 68.54 -40.18 -27.43
C THR A 6 68.86 -40.85 -26.06
N CYS A 7 68.99 -42.19 -26.02
CA CYS A 7 69.43 -43.07 -24.90
C CYS A 7 68.35 -43.35 -23.82
N ARG A 8 67.87 -44.58 -23.51
CA ARG A 8 68.25 -46.01 -23.69
C ARG A 8 69.03 -46.65 -22.51
N HIS A 9 68.51 -47.81 -22.09
CA HIS A 9 69.09 -48.94 -21.32
C HIS A 9 68.87 -49.12 -19.80
N HIS A 10 68.57 -50.39 -19.50
CA HIS A 10 68.81 -51.23 -18.32
C HIS A 10 68.65 -50.69 -16.89
N GLY A 11 67.96 -51.48 -16.07
CA GLY A 11 68.16 -51.47 -14.62
C GLY A 11 69.01 -52.66 -14.16
N GLN A 12 69.66 -52.51 -13.00
CA GLN A 12 69.84 -53.58 -12.01
C GLN A 12 70.36 -52.99 -10.67
N LEU A 13 69.89 -53.58 -9.56
CA LEU A 13 70.58 -53.80 -8.26
C LEU A 13 71.23 -52.60 -7.52
N HIS A 14 70.67 -52.22 -6.36
CA HIS A 14 71.20 -52.58 -5.03
C HIS A 14 70.29 -52.08 -3.88
N CYS A 15 70.29 -52.79 -2.74
CA CYS A 15 69.56 -52.43 -1.49
C CYS A 15 70.52 -51.79 -0.45
N PRO A 16 70.02 -51.06 0.58
CA PRO A 16 69.67 -51.72 1.85
C PRO A 16 68.43 -51.15 2.61
N SER A 17 68.02 -51.88 3.65
CA SER A 17 66.88 -51.67 4.59
C SER A 17 67.31 -51.00 5.91
N PRO A 18 66.54 -50.97 7.04
CA PRO A 18 65.10 -51.06 7.37
C PRO A 18 64.65 -49.77 8.15
N PRO A 19 63.67 -49.69 9.11
CA PRO A 19 62.56 -50.58 9.49
C PRO A 19 61.16 -49.92 9.53
N SER A 20 60.10 -50.74 9.64
CA SER A 20 58.73 -50.30 9.95
C SER A 20 58.26 -50.85 11.32
N PRO A 21 58.13 -50.00 12.37
CA PRO A 21 57.48 -50.35 13.63
C PRO A 21 55.93 -50.20 13.55
N PRO A 22 55.16 -50.71 14.53
CA PRO A 22 53.89 -51.38 14.24
C PRO A 22 52.60 -50.55 14.40
N LEU A 23 51.49 -51.19 14.04
CA LEU A 23 50.11 -50.71 14.16
C LEU A 23 49.71 -50.31 15.60
N ALA A 24 49.70 -49.00 15.89
CA ALA A 24 49.01 -48.47 17.08
C ALA A 24 48.44 -47.04 16.93
N HIS A 25 48.78 -46.28 15.86
CA HIS A 25 48.46 -44.85 15.77
C HIS A 25 47.41 -44.44 14.71
N SER A 26 46.82 -45.39 13.98
CA SER A 26 45.88 -45.07 12.88
C SER A 26 44.42 -44.84 13.32
N ALA A 27 44.04 -45.24 14.54
CA ALA A 27 42.66 -45.13 15.03
C ALA A 27 42.28 -43.71 15.53
N LEU A 28 43.23 -42.96 16.09
CA LEU A 28 42.96 -41.65 16.70
C LEU A 28 42.79 -40.51 15.67
N VAL A 29 43.39 -40.65 14.48
CA VAL A 29 43.36 -39.62 13.43
C VAL A 29 41.98 -39.58 12.73
N LEU A 30 41.31 -40.73 12.58
CA LEU A 30 39.95 -40.81 12.03
C LEU A 30 38.88 -40.27 13.01
N GLN A 31 39.08 -40.44 14.32
CA GLN A 31 38.19 -39.87 15.34
C GLN A 31 38.29 -38.34 15.43
N THR A 32 39.46 -37.76 15.16
CA THR A 32 39.66 -36.30 15.20
C THR A 32 39.19 -35.60 13.92
N TRP A 33 39.27 -36.24 12.75
CA TRP A 33 38.77 -35.65 11.49
C TRP A 33 37.23 -35.65 11.38
N SER A 34 36.58 -36.72 11.84
CA SER A 34 35.10 -36.85 11.78
C SER A 34 34.34 -35.84 12.64
N ARG A 35 34.97 -35.24 13.67
CA ARG A 35 34.37 -34.20 14.52
C ARG A 35 34.31 -32.80 13.90
N ARG A 36 35.03 -32.52 12.79
CA ARG A 36 35.10 -31.16 12.22
C ARG A 36 34.25 -30.93 10.96
N TYR A 37 33.99 -31.96 10.16
CA TYR A 37 33.20 -31.86 8.92
C TYR A 37 32.30 -33.09 8.70
N PRO A 38 31.15 -33.22 9.40
CA PRO A 38 30.32 -34.44 9.38
C PRO A 38 29.76 -34.75 7.98
N CYS A 39 29.34 -33.74 7.22
CA CYS A 39 28.82 -33.92 5.86
C CYS A 39 29.89 -34.45 4.87
N LEU A 40 31.16 -34.07 5.06
CA LEU A 40 32.26 -34.50 4.21
C LEU A 40 32.64 -35.97 4.47
N ALA A 41 32.60 -36.39 5.74
CA ALA A 41 32.78 -37.80 6.12
C ALA A 41 31.69 -38.70 5.53
N LEU A 42 30.44 -38.23 5.50
CA LEU A 42 29.32 -38.96 4.87
C LEU A 42 29.54 -39.14 3.35
N ALA A 43 29.97 -38.08 2.65
CA ALA A 43 30.27 -38.11 1.22
C ALA A 43 31.40 -39.10 0.88
N ILE A 44 32.48 -39.12 1.66
CA ILE A 44 33.61 -40.04 1.48
C ILE A 44 33.20 -41.49 1.77
N ALA A 45 32.39 -41.73 2.80
CA ALA A 45 31.85 -43.06 3.10
C ALA A 45 30.96 -43.59 1.96
N THR A 46 30.06 -42.76 1.41
CA THR A 46 29.22 -43.14 0.27
C THR A 46 30.04 -43.46 -1.00
N LEU A 47 31.13 -42.72 -1.25
CA LEU A 47 32.04 -42.98 -2.37
C LEU A 47 32.82 -44.29 -2.20
N PHE A 48 33.23 -44.63 -0.97
CA PHE A 48 33.89 -45.91 -0.67
C PHE A 48 32.95 -47.11 -0.81
N THR A 49 31.72 -47.03 -0.29
CA THR A 49 30.72 -48.10 -0.45
C THR A 49 30.33 -48.29 -1.91
N HIS A 50 30.22 -47.21 -2.70
CA HIS A 50 29.93 -47.28 -4.13
C HIS A 50 31.05 -47.98 -4.92
N LYS A 51 32.33 -47.73 -4.59
CA LYS A 51 33.46 -48.47 -5.17
C LYS A 51 33.52 -49.95 -4.74
N PHE A 52 33.11 -50.28 -3.52
CA PHE A 52 33.12 -51.67 -3.03
C PHE A 52 32.01 -52.52 -3.66
N LEU A 53 30.82 -51.95 -3.85
CA LEU A 53 29.66 -52.60 -4.49
C LEU A 53 29.84 -52.88 -5.99
N TRP A 54 30.71 -52.14 -6.70
CA TRP A 54 31.01 -52.43 -8.11
C TRP A 54 32.02 -53.58 -8.27
N LYS A 55 32.83 -53.89 -7.25
CA LYS A 55 33.90 -54.91 -7.35
C LYS A 55 33.46 -56.33 -6.94
N THR A 56 32.18 -56.54 -6.64
CA THR A 56 31.60 -57.86 -6.32
C THR A 56 30.52 -58.26 -7.34
N THR A 57 30.91 -59.12 -8.27
CA THR A 57 30.03 -59.72 -9.28
C THR A 57 29.23 -60.87 -8.68
N GLY A 58 27.90 -60.73 -8.51
CA GLY A 58 27.06 -61.85 -8.06
C GLY A 58 25.74 -61.57 -7.32
N ILE A 59 25.16 -60.36 -7.37
CA ILE A 59 23.90 -60.05 -6.64
C ILE A 59 22.91 -59.32 -7.58
N PRO A 60 21.65 -59.78 -7.73
CA PRO A 60 20.66 -59.16 -8.62
C PRO A 60 20.15 -57.79 -8.13
N ALA A 61 19.71 -56.96 -9.09
CA ALA A 61 19.42 -55.54 -8.91
C ALA A 61 18.48 -55.13 -7.74
N PRO A 62 17.33 -55.78 -7.48
CA PRO A 62 16.38 -55.28 -6.47
C PRO A 62 16.89 -55.38 -5.03
N GLN A 63 17.82 -56.28 -4.72
CA GLN A 63 18.43 -56.37 -3.38
C GLN A 63 19.48 -55.28 -3.14
N ARG A 64 20.23 -54.88 -4.19
CA ARG A 64 21.22 -53.80 -4.10
C ARG A 64 20.59 -52.48 -3.63
N PHE A 65 19.40 -52.17 -4.14
CA PHE A 65 18.66 -50.94 -3.78
C PHE A 65 18.18 -50.94 -2.32
N ARG A 66 17.72 -52.09 -1.80
CA ARG A 66 17.31 -52.23 -0.38
C ARG A 66 18.48 -52.05 0.57
N ILE A 67 19.65 -52.61 0.26
CA ILE A 67 20.86 -52.45 1.10
C ILE A 67 21.32 -50.99 1.11
N LEU A 68 21.33 -50.32 -0.06
CA LEU A 68 21.69 -48.89 -0.16
C LEU A 68 20.71 -48.01 0.66
N SER A 69 19.41 -48.26 0.52
CA SER A 69 18.37 -47.54 1.26
C SER A 69 18.48 -47.73 2.78
N SER A 70 18.75 -48.96 3.24
CA SER A 70 18.89 -49.25 4.67
C SER A 70 20.15 -48.61 5.28
N PHE A 71 21.26 -48.56 4.53
CA PHE A 71 22.49 -47.87 4.97
C PHE A 71 22.31 -46.34 5.03
N LEU A 72 21.65 -45.75 4.03
CA LEU A 72 21.33 -44.32 4.02
C LEU A 72 20.43 -43.93 5.20
N LEU A 73 19.42 -44.74 5.49
CA LEU A 73 18.52 -44.52 6.63
C LEU A 73 19.26 -44.62 7.98
N PHE A 74 20.18 -45.59 8.11
CA PHE A 74 21.01 -45.74 9.32
C PHE A 74 21.96 -44.56 9.51
N CYS A 75 22.63 -44.10 8.45
CA CYS A 75 23.46 -42.89 8.48
C CYS A 75 22.65 -41.64 8.86
N PHE A 76 21.42 -41.51 8.34
CA PHE A 76 20.53 -40.39 8.69
C PHE A 76 20.15 -40.40 10.17
N LEU A 77 19.75 -41.56 10.71
CA LEU A 77 19.41 -41.74 12.13
C LEU A 77 20.59 -41.45 13.07
N VAL A 78 21.80 -41.88 12.71
CA VAL A 78 23.03 -41.57 13.47
C VAL A 78 23.38 -40.09 13.41
N CYS A 79 23.14 -39.42 12.27
CA CYS A 79 23.38 -37.99 12.12
C CYS A 79 22.40 -37.15 12.96
N VAL A 80 21.10 -37.51 12.97
CA VAL A 80 20.08 -36.89 13.82
C VAL A 80 20.43 -37.03 15.30
N ARG A 81 20.76 -38.24 15.77
CA ARG A 81 21.16 -38.45 17.18
C ARG A 81 22.44 -37.70 17.60
N MET A 82 23.37 -37.47 16.67
CA MET A 82 24.56 -36.64 16.93
C MET A 82 24.21 -35.14 16.98
N LEU A 83 23.23 -34.67 16.19
CA LEU A 83 22.75 -33.29 16.24
C LEU A 83 21.97 -32.99 17.53
N ASP A 84 21.10 -33.90 17.97
CA ASP A 84 20.39 -33.79 19.26
C ASP A 84 21.37 -33.69 20.44
N GLY A 85 22.43 -34.51 20.43
CA GLY A 85 23.48 -34.49 21.45
C GLY A 85 24.33 -33.20 21.47
N ILE A 86 24.42 -32.48 20.35
CA ILE A 86 25.12 -31.19 20.27
C ILE A 86 24.22 -30.04 20.72
N LEU A 87 22.90 -30.10 20.47
CA LEU A 87 21.95 -29.07 20.91
C LEU A 87 21.85 -28.98 22.45
N TRP A 88 21.89 -30.11 23.16
CA TRP A 88 21.80 -30.12 24.62
C TRP A 88 23.01 -29.49 25.33
N ILE A 89 24.20 -29.54 24.75
CA ILE A 89 25.44 -29.09 25.41
C ILE A 89 25.67 -27.56 25.28
N ARG A 90 24.90 -26.86 24.42
CA ARG A 90 25.02 -25.40 24.23
C ARG A 90 23.91 -24.54 24.84
N CYS A 91 22.90 -25.12 25.50
CA CYS A 91 21.84 -24.36 26.17
C CYS A 91 22.12 -23.96 27.64
N ILE A 92 23.33 -24.18 28.16
CA ILE A 92 23.75 -23.68 29.47
C ILE A 92 24.86 -22.63 29.30
N ARG A 93 24.50 -21.42 28.83
CA ARG A 93 25.08 -20.09 29.15
C ARG A 93 24.73 -19.03 28.09
N HIS A 94 23.93 -18.03 28.50
CA HIS A 94 23.75 -16.70 27.90
C HIS A 94 22.97 -16.53 26.56
N GLN A 95 21.67 -16.22 26.68
CA GLN A 95 21.01 -14.96 26.23
C GLN A 95 21.12 -14.46 24.76
N GLN A 96 19.94 -14.17 24.18
CA GLN A 96 19.64 -13.28 23.01
C GLN A 96 20.27 -13.59 21.63
N HIS A 97 19.49 -14.21 20.73
CA HIS A 97 18.88 -13.48 19.59
C HIS A 97 17.83 -14.32 18.84
N SER A 98 16.89 -13.65 18.14
CA SER A 98 15.78 -14.24 17.39
C SER A 98 16.17 -14.60 15.94
N LEU A 99 15.72 -15.76 15.43
CA LEU A 99 15.68 -16.09 14.01
C LEU A 99 14.46 -16.98 13.68
N CYS A 100 13.83 -16.72 12.54
CA CYS A 100 12.54 -17.28 12.12
C CYS A 100 12.59 -18.78 11.79
N TYR A 101 11.48 -19.48 12.00
CA TYR A 101 11.26 -20.83 11.47
C TYR A 101 10.12 -20.84 10.44
N HIS A 102 10.38 -21.43 9.27
CA HIS A 102 9.42 -21.55 8.18
C HIS A 102 8.72 -22.91 8.26
N GLN A 103 7.39 -22.93 8.18
CA GLN A 103 6.58 -24.09 8.53
C GLN A 103 6.45 -25.07 7.35
N ILE A 104 7.20 -26.18 7.39
CA ILE A 104 7.12 -27.28 6.41
C ILE A 104 6.29 -28.42 7.01
N GLY A 105 5.07 -28.62 6.51
CA GLY A 105 4.21 -29.73 6.91
C GLY A 105 4.66 -31.05 6.26
N LEU A 106 5.14 -32.00 7.08
CA LEU A 106 5.45 -33.36 6.63
C LEU A 106 4.25 -34.28 6.86
N ASN A 107 3.59 -34.66 5.77
CA ASN A 107 2.43 -35.56 5.78
C ASN A 107 2.90 -37.02 5.86
N MET A 108 2.89 -37.62 7.05
CA MET A 108 3.38 -38.99 7.29
C MET A 108 2.27 -40.04 7.18
N SER A 109 2.56 -41.15 6.51
CA SER A 109 1.66 -42.31 6.38
C SER A 109 1.24 -42.86 7.76
N PRO A 110 -0.03 -43.26 7.96
CA PRO A 110 -0.54 -43.78 9.25
C PRO A 110 0.24 -45.01 9.75
N THR A 111 0.85 -45.79 8.86
CA THR A 111 1.74 -46.91 9.21
C THR A 111 3.00 -46.47 9.97
N VAL A 112 3.56 -45.29 9.66
CA VAL A 112 4.73 -44.74 10.37
C VAL A 112 4.31 -44.25 11.76
N PHE A 113 3.13 -43.64 11.87
CA PHE A 113 2.59 -43.13 13.13
C PHE A 113 2.33 -44.26 14.15
N LEU A 114 1.78 -45.38 13.70
CA LEU A 114 1.57 -46.58 14.54
C LEU A 114 2.89 -47.20 15.03
N ILE A 115 3.93 -47.23 14.20
CA ILE A 115 5.25 -47.74 14.59
C ILE A 115 5.88 -46.84 15.67
N VAL A 116 5.77 -45.51 15.55
CA VAL A 116 6.27 -44.56 16.55
C VAL A 116 5.52 -44.71 17.88
N LEU A 117 4.19 -44.87 17.87
CA LEU A 117 3.39 -45.11 19.07
C LEU A 117 3.77 -46.44 19.75
N LEU A 118 3.96 -47.53 18.99
CA LEU A 118 4.43 -48.81 19.53
C LEU A 118 5.80 -48.68 20.21
N PHE A 119 6.76 -47.99 19.59
CA PHE A 119 8.08 -47.74 20.18
C PHE A 119 8.03 -46.91 21.48
N LEU A 120 7.10 -45.94 21.57
CA LEU A 120 6.90 -45.15 22.79
C LEU A 120 6.28 -45.97 23.92
N THR A 121 5.33 -46.87 23.63
CA THR A 121 4.73 -47.74 24.67
C THR A 121 5.71 -48.77 25.24
N ILE A 122 6.60 -49.33 24.42
CA ILE A 122 7.58 -50.35 24.87
C ILE A 122 8.70 -49.74 25.72
N THR A 123 9.01 -48.45 25.56
CA THR A 123 10.12 -47.79 26.27
C THR A 123 9.70 -47.09 27.57
N GLY A 124 8.43 -47.14 27.97
CA GLY A 124 7.95 -46.66 29.27
C GLY A 124 8.03 -45.14 29.51
N ASN A 125 8.51 -44.37 28.54
CA ASN A 125 8.61 -42.92 28.64
C ASN A 125 7.26 -42.28 28.29
N VAL A 126 6.44 -42.05 29.32
CA VAL A 126 5.34 -41.08 29.24
C VAL A 126 5.97 -39.72 28.90
N PRO A 127 5.64 -39.08 27.76
CA PRO A 127 6.10 -37.74 27.50
C PRO A 127 5.45 -36.83 28.53
N ALA A 128 6.27 -36.27 29.43
CA ALA A 128 5.83 -35.19 30.30
C ALA A 128 5.42 -34.02 29.39
N VAL A 129 4.11 -33.84 29.21
CA VAL A 129 3.55 -32.67 28.55
C VAL A 129 3.70 -31.50 29.52
N CYS A 130 4.92 -30.97 29.60
CA CYS A 130 5.14 -29.60 30.02
C CYS A 130 4.41 -28.73 29.02
N GLY A 131 3.15 -28.42 29.32
CA GLY A 131 2.37 -27.44 28.62
C GLY A 131 3.07 -26.10 28.80
N SER A 132 3.97 -25.77 27.88
CA SER A 132 4.40 -24.40 27.67
C SER A 132 3.13 -23.63 27.34
N VAL A 133 2.65 -22.84 28.30
CA VAL A 133 1.76 -21.73 27.97
C VAL A 133 2.57 -20.87 27.01
N SER A 134 2.29 -21.00 25.72
CA SER A 134 2.78 -20.08 24.71
C SER A 134 2.16 -18.74 25.04
N GLY A 135 2.86 -17.99 25.89
CA GLY A 135 2.54 -16.59 26.13
C GLY A 135 2.46 -15.94 24.76
N VAL A 136 1.29 -15.39 24.46
CA VAL A 136 1.09 -14.66 23.21
C VAL A 136 2.03 -13.47 23.25
N THR A 137 3.22 -13.63 22.65
CA THR A 137 4.12 -12.52 22.40
C THR A 137 3.38 -11.60 21.45
N ASP A 138 2.87 -10.50 21.99
CA ASP A 138 2.13 -9.50 21.24
C ASP A 138 3.09 -8.78 20.28
N ALA A 139 3.40 -9.45 19.18
CA ALA A 139 4.38 -9.03 18.17
C ALA A 139 3.79 -8.03 17.16
N GLY A 140 2.70 -7.34 17.54
CA GLY A 140 2.16 -6.21 16.80
C GLY A 140 2.81 -4.88 17.22
N PRO A 141 2.67 -3.82 16.42
CA PRO A 141 3.15 -2.49 16.80
C PRO A 141 2.47 -2.01 18.09
N MET A 142 3.23 -1.33 18.96
CA MET A 142 2.65 -0.81 20.21
C MET A 142 1.78 0.41 19.95
N LEU A 143 2.07 1.18 18.90
CA LEU A 143 1.27 2.28 18.39
C LEU A 143 0.70 1.96 17.00
N GLN A 144 -0.62 2.06 16.84
CA GLN A 144 -1.27 1.90 15.54
C GLN A 144 -2.49 2.82 15.39
N ILE A 145 -2.61 3.54 14.27
CA ILE A 145 -3.87 4.20 13.88
C ILE A 145 -4.85 3.11 13.42
N VAL A 146 -5.98 3.02 14.10
CA VAL A 146 -7.06 2.06 13.82
C VAL A 146 -7.96 2.60 12.70
N GLU A 147 -8.36 3.87 12.80
CA GLU A 147 -9.24 4.49 11.81
C GLU A 147 -9.01 6.00 11.73
N MET A 148 -9.01 6.54 10.51
CA MET A 148 -9.04 7.98 10.25
C MET A 148 -10.36 8.33 9.55
N ARG A 149 -11.23 9.03 10.29
CA ARG A 149 -12.57 9.45 9.88
C ARG A 149 -12.55 10.93 9.51
N VAL A 150 -12.80 11.23 8.24
CA VAL A 150 -12.78 12.58 7.67
C VAL A 150 -13.96 12.68 6.69
N PRO A 151 -14.79 13.73 6.74
CA PRO A 151 -15.85 13.95 5.75
C PRO A 151 -15.26 14.04 4.34
N THR A 152 -15.80 13.28 3.39
CA THR A 152 -15.29 13.27 2.01
C THR A 152 -15.65 14.54 1.26
N VAL A 153 -16.87 15.05 1.47
CA VAL A 153 -17.42 16.22 0.79
C VAL A 153 -18.22 17.07 1.78
N VAL A 154 -18.03 18.39 1.73
CA VAL A 154 -18.72 19.40 2.55
C VAL A 154 -19.04 20.60 1.65
N GLU A 155 -20.26 21.13 1.69
CA GLU A 155 -20.59 22.39 1.01
C GLU A 155 -20.20 23.59 1.90
N ASP A 156 -19.52 24.59 1.33
CA ASP A 156 -19.10 25.79 2.02
C ASP A 156 -20.32 26.54 2.60
N GLY A 157 -20.25 26.91 3.89
CA GLY A 157 -21.35 27.52 4.62
C GLY A 157 -22.50 26.58 5.06
N SER A 158 -22.55 25.33 4.59
CA SER A 158 -23.64 24.39 4.97
C SER A 158 -23.54 23.84 6.40
N ALA A 159 -22.31 23.67 6.90
CA ALA A 159 -22.04 23.05 8.20
C ALA A 159 -21.44 24.07 9.19
N THR A 160 -21.93 24.08 10.43
CA THR A 160 -21.40 24.93 11.51
C THR A 160 -20.02 24.47 11.99
N SER A 161 -19.79 23.16 12.02
CA SER A 161 -18.49 22.54 12.27
C SER A 161 -18.37 21.18 11.56
N VAL A 162 -17.13 20.71 11.39
CA VAL A 162 -16.83 19.36 10.87
C VAL A 162 -15.74 18.70 11.72
N ILE A 163 -15.89 17.39 11.96
CA ILE A 163 -15.00 16.62 12.84
C ILE A 163 -14.09 15.73 11.99
N LEU A 164 -12.79 15.82 12.24
CA LEU A 164 -11.76 14.95 11.66
C LEU A 164 -11.15 14.13 12.80
N ASP A 165 -11.50 12.84 12.90
CA ASP A 165 -11.05 11.95 13.97
C ASP A 165 -9.94 11.01 13.49
N CYS A 166 -8.96 10.77 14.36
CA CYS A 166 -7.83 9.89 14.15
C CYS A 166 -7.74 8.97 15.36
N ASP A 167 -8.42 7.83 15.28
CA ASP A 167 -8.45 6.84 16.36
C ASP A 167 -7.24 5.90 16.26
N TYR A 168 -6.60 5.66 17.40
CA TYR A 168 -5.39 4.88 17.51
C TYR A 168 -5.39 4.06 18.81
N VAL A 169 -4.56 3.03 18.86
CA VAL A 169 -4.28 2.22 20.04
C VAL A 169 -2.84 2.40 20.48
N LEU A 170 -2.63 2.55 21.79
CA LEU A 170 -1.33 2.41 22.46
C LEU A 170 -1.43 1.20 23.39
N ARG A 171 -0.58 0.20 23.17
CA ARG A 171 -0.56 -1.04 23.93
C ARG A 171 0.33 -0.98 25.17
N SER A 172 1.46 -0.27 25.10
CA SER A 172 2.30 0.00 26.27
C SER A 172 1.71 1.13 27.12
N PRO A 173 1.59 0.96 28.46
CA PRO A 173 1.22 2.04 29.36
C PRO A 173 2.35 3.06 29.56
N ASP A 174 3.61 2.62 29.52
CA ASP A 174 4.77 3.47 29.85
C ASP A 174 5.03 4.51 28.75
N LYS A 175 4.79 4.14 27.47
CA LYS A 175 4.92 5.05 26.31
C LYS A 175 3.84 6.14 26.22
N LYS A 176 2.86 6.16 27.14
CA LYS A 176 1.70 7.09 27.07
C LYS A 176 2.03 8.52 27.49
N SER A 177 3.04 8.72 28.32
CA SER A 177 3.49 10.02 28.83
C SER A 177 4.11 10.92 27.75
N GLU A 178 4.67 10.33 26.70
CA GLU A 178 5.43 11.01 25.63
C GLU A 178 4.68 11.07 24.30
N LEU A 179 3.38 10.79 24.33
CA LEU A 179 2.50 10.78 23.17
C LEU A 179 2.30 12.18 22.58
N VAL A 180 2.43 12.30 21.27
CA VAL A 180 2.14 13.52 20.50
C VAL A 180 1.20 13.18 19.35
N VAL A 181 0.11 13.94 19.21
CA VAL A 181 -0.77 13.91 18.03
C VAL A 181 -0.54 15.17 17.22
N GLN A 182 -0.27 15.02 15.93
CA GLN A 182 -0.03 16.11 14.99
C GLN A 182 -0.92 15.92 13.75
N TRP A 183 -1.47 17.02 13.24
CA TRP A 183 -2.15 17.02 11.95
C TRP A 183 -1.42 17.94 10.99
N TYR A 184 -1.36 17.55 9.72
CA TYR A 184 -0.74 18.29 8.63
C TYR A 184 -1.74 18.47 7.48
N PHE A 185 -1.60 19.56 6.74
CA PHE A 185 -2.45 19.88 5.58
C PHE A 185 -1.66 19.84 4.28
N GLN A 186 -2.29 19.30 3.22
CA GLN A 186 -1.71 19.03 1.90
C GLN A 186 -0.31 18.41 2.00
N ASN A 187 0.72 19.06 1.45
CA ASN A 187 2.12 18.63 1.47
C ASN A 187 2.98 19.43 2.48
N GLY A 188 2.36 20.16 3.42
CA GLY A 188 3.06 20.92 4.44
C GLY A 188 3.92 20.05 5.36
N SER A 189 5.16 20.49 5.60
CA SER A 189 6.13 19.87 6.53
C SER A 189 5.96 20.32 7.99
N SER A 190 5.25 21.42 8.23
CA SER A 190 4.87 21.91 9.56
C SER A 190 3.45 21.46 9.91
N PRO A 191 3.16 21.09 11.18
CA PRO A 191 1.82 20.74 11.58
C PRO A 191 0.88 21.95 11.58
N VAL A 192 -0.39 21.71 11.29
CA VAL A 192 -1.51 22.66 11.42
C VAL A 192 -2.30 22.45 12.73
N TYR A 193 -1.98 21.41 13.48
CA TYR A 193 -2.43 21.20 14.86
C TYR A 193 -1.46 20.29 15.60
N GLN A 194 -1.29 20.53 16.90
CA GLN A 194 -0.54 19.64 17.78
C GLN A 194 -1.23 19.49 19.14
N TRP A 195 -1.22 18.27 19.67
CA TRP A 195 -1.65 17.97 21.03
C TRP A 195 -0.70 17.00 21.72
N ILE A 196 -0.53 17.19 23.03
CA ILE A 196 0.23 16.34 23.95
C ILE A 196 -0.66 16.12 25.17
N PRO A 197 -0.85 14.88 25.68
CA PRO A 197 -1.65 14.64 26.88
C PRO A 197 -1.23 15.52 28.07
N GLY A 198 -2.22 15.96 28.85
CA GLY A 198 -2.01 16.92 29.95
C GLY A 198 -1.81 18.39 29.52
N LYS A 199 -1.58 18.68 28.24
CA LYS A 199 -1.50 20.07 27.72
C LYS A 199 -2.75 20.44 26.92
N ARG A 200 -3.06 21.74 26.85
CA ARG A 200 -4.09 22.27 25.95
C ARG A 200 -3.64 22.05 24.48
N PRO A 201 -4.53 21.63 23.56
CA PRO A 201 -4.20 21.55 22.14
C PRO A 201 -3.79 22.90 21.55
N GLN A 202 -3.02 22.86 20.46
CA GLN A 202 -2.52 24.04 19.74
C GLN A 202 -2.94 23.99 18.28
N ASP A 203 -3.50 25.09 17.79
CA ASP A 203 -3.87 25.34 16.40
C ASP A 203 -2.79 26.14 15.67
N LEU A 204 -2.44 25.70 14.46
CA LEU A 204 -1.27 26.17 13.70
C LEU A 204 -1.61 26.31 12.22
N GLY A 205 -0.78 27.06 11.48
CA GLY A 205 -0.92 27.23 10.04
C GLY A 205 -2.35 27.62 9.60
N VAL A 206 -2.91 26.89 8.63
CA VAL A 206 -4.23 27.15 8.04
C VAL A 206 -5.42 26.94 9.00
N LEU A 207 -5.21 26.25 10.13
CA LEU A 207 -6.25 25.98 11.12
C LEU A 207 -6.21 26.93 12.33
N LYS A 208 -5.22 27.83 12.40
CA LYS A 208 -5.09 28.80 13.48
C LYS A 208 -6.31 29.73 13.53
N GLY A 209 -6.93 29.84 14.71
CA GLY A 209 -8.17 30.57 14.95
C GLY A 209 -9.45 29.86 14.46
N ARG A 210 -9.37 28.60 14.00
CA ARG A 210 -10.48 27.89 13.34
C ARG A 210 -10.92 26.60 14.03
N LEU A 211 -10.28 26.20 15.12
CA LEU A 211 -10.57 24.94 15.82
C LEU A 211 -11.27 25.19 17.14
N ASN A 212 -12.22 24.31 17.50
CA ASN A 212 -12.65 24.17 18.88
C ASN A 212 -11.62 23.35 19.66
N LEU A 213 -10.66 24.03 20.30
CA LEU A 213 -9.61 23.40 21.10
C LEU A 213 -10.13 22.70 22.38
N ASP A 214 -11.39 22.94 22.75
CA ASP A 214 -12.03 22.29 23.89
C ASP A 214 -12.82 21.03 23.51
N TYR A 215 -12.95 20.72 22.21
CA TYR A 215 -13.58 19.49 21.72
C TYR A 215 -12.90 18.24 22.27
N ARG A 216 -13.69 17.27 22.76
CA ARG A 216 -13.21 16.01 23.35
C ARG A 216 -13.73 14.81 22.56
N ALA A 217 -12.84 14.11 21.88
CA ALA A 217 -13.14 12.89 21.13
C ALA A 217 -13.29 11.64 22.02
N SER A 218 -12.77 11.68 23.25
CA SER A 218 -12.78 10.56 24.19
C SER A 218 -12.60 11.02 25.63
N ASN A 219 -13.05 10.19 26.58
CA ASN A 219 -12.79 10.38 28.00
C ASN A 219 -11.38 9.91 28.41
N ASP A 220 -10.76 9.00 27.65
CA ASP A 220 -9.37 8.55 27.87
C ASP A 220 -8.39 9.74 27.80
N PRO A 221 -7.61 10.02 28.86
CA PRO A 221 -6.65 11.12 28.89
C PRO A 221 -5.68 11.16 27.70
N HIS A 222 -5.36 10.00 27.11
CA HIS A 222 -4.40 9.86 26.01
C HIS A 222 -5.04 9.87 24.62
N LYS A 223 -6.38 9.95 24.55
CA LYS A 223 -7.15 10.05 23.30
C LYS A 223 -8.06 11.28 23.25
N ARG A 224 -8.14 12.05 24.34
CA ARG A 224 -9.09 13.15 24.55
C ARG A 224 -9.17 14.15 23.40
N HIS A 225 -8.03 14.63 22.89
CA HIS A 225 -7.98 15.61 21.80
C HIS A 225 -7.25 15.03 20.56
N ARG A 226 -7.51 13.76 20.24
CA ARG A 226 -6.98 13.12 19.00
C ARG A 226 -7.63 13.65 17.71
N ALA A 227 -8.84 14.17 17.82
CA ALA A 227 -9.65 14.67 16.72
C ALA A 227 -9.64 16.20 16.67
N LEU A 228 -9.87 16.74 15.48
CA LEU A 228 -10.12 18.17 15.23
C LEU A 228 -11.63 18.40 15.12
N GLU A 229 -12.13 19.48 15.73
CA GLU A 229 -13.40 20.09 15.33
C GLU A 229 -13.08 21.42 14.64
N ILE A 230 -13.28 21.47 13.33
CA ILE A 230 -13.07 22.65 12.48
C ILE A 230 -14.38 23.45 12.47
N LEU A 231 -14.34 24.68 12.96
CA LEU A 231 -15.48 25.60 12.95
C LEU A 231 -15.60 26.28 11.58
N LYS A 232 -16.81 26.32 11.03
CA LYS A 232 -17.16 26.96 9.76
C LYS A 232 -16.13 26.67 8.65
N PRO A 233 -16.06 25.40 8.17
CA PRO A 233 -15.14 25.04 7.09
C PRO A 233 -15.45 25.85 5.83
N THR A 234 -14.39 26.26 5.13
CA THR A 234 -14.45 27.03 3.88
C THR A 234 -13.64 26.32 2.80
N TYR A 235 -13.84 26.65 1.52
CA TYR A 235 -13.17 25.99 0.38
C TYR A 235 -11.63 25.94 0.49
N GLU A 236 -11.00 26.89 1.21
CA GLU A 236 -9.55 26.90 1.46
C GLU A 236 -9.05 25.70 2.29
N LEU A 237 -9.95 25.01 2.98
CA LEU A 237 -9.68 23.77 3.72
C LEU A 237 -9.89 22.50 2.87
N SER A 238 -10.22 22.64 1.60
CA SER A 238 -10.27 21.53 0.65
C SER A 238 -8.85 20.98 0.41
N GLY A 239 -8.62 19.70 0.71
CA GLY A 239 -7.30 19.09 0.57
C GLY A 239 -7.09 17.79 1.34
N VAL A 240 -5.84 17.32 1.30
CA VAL A 240 -5.40 16.12 2.02
C VAL A 240 -5.03 16.48 3.45
N TYR A 241 -5.63 15.82 4.41
CA TYR A 241 -5.27 15.86 5.82
C TYR A 241 -4.45 14.62 6.16
N ARG A 242 -3.37 14.81 6.93
CA ARG A 242 -2.51 13.74 7.41
C ARG A 242 -2.44 13.78 8.93
N CYS A 243 -2.93 12.75 9.60
CA CYS A 243 -2.73 12.55 11.02
C CYS A 243 -1.41 11.79 11.23
N LYS A 244 -0.57 12.30 12.12
CA LYS A 244 0.62 11.62 12.65
C LYS A 244 0.45 11.49 14.15
N VAL A 245 0.56 10.27 14.66
CA VAL A 245 0.61 9.96 16.08
C VAL A 245 2.01 9.45 16.34
N ALA A 246 2.68 9.97 17.38
CA ALA A 246 4.06 9.62 17.68
C ALA A 246 4.29 9.45 19.18
N THR A 247 5.23 8.57 19.51
CA THR A 247 5.92 8.43 20.80
C THR A 247 7.42 8.62 20.53
N VAL A 248 8.29 8.48 21.54
CA VAL A 248 9.75 8.56 21.33
C VAL A 248 10.28 7.43 20.44
N GLU A 249 9.66 6.25 20.46
CA GLU A 249 10.14 5.06 19.73
C GLU A 249 9.37 4.75 18.44
N GLU A 250 8.06 5.05 18.40
CA GLU A 250 7.16 4.63 17.32
C GLU A 250 6.30 5.79 16.82
N GLU A 251 6.07 5.84 15.51
CA GLU A 251 5.10 6.73 14.86
C GLU A 251 4.17 5.97 13.92
N ALA A 252 2.92 6.44 13.84
CA ALA A 252 1.92 5.97 12.89
C ALA A 252 1.34 7.16 12.14
N VAL A 253 1.14 7.00 10.82
CA VAL A 253 0.65 8.08 9.94
C VAL A 253 -0.51 7.57 9.09
N ALA A 254 -1.56 8.37 8.98
CA ALA A 254 -2.72 8.12 8.12
C ALA A 254 -3.09 9.38 7.33
N ALA A 255 -3.69 9.20 6.15
CA ALA A 255 -4.10 10.30 5.26
C ALA A 255 -5.52 10.12 4.74
N ARG A 256 -6.28 11.21 4.67
CA ARG A 256 -7.63 11.29 4.07
C ARG A 256 -7.81 12.64 3.38
N THR A 257 -8.64 12.68 2.34
CA THR A 257 -8.99 13.92 1.63
C THR A 257 -10.37 14.40 2.09
N MET A 258 -10.49 15.69 2.38
CA MET A 258 -11.77 16.38 2.54
C MET A 258 -11.92 17.38 1.41
N ILE A 259 -13.04 17.34 0.68
CA ILE A 259 -13.39 18.35 -0.32
C ILE A 259 -14.40 19.30 0.28
N VAL A 260 -13.97 20.52 0.60
CA VAL A 260 -14.91 21.62 0.85
C VAL A 260 -15.14 22.32 -0.48
N TYR A 261 -16.39 22.40 -0.94
CA TYR A 261 -16.73 23.00 -2.23
C TYR A 261 -17.62 24.23 -2.10
N THR A 262 -17.38 25.23 -2.93
CA THR A 262 -18.27 26.38 -3.10
C THR A 262 -19.09 26.17 -4.37
N PRO A 263 -20.43 26.19 -4.32
CA PRO A 263 -21.27 26.07 -5.51
C PRO A 263 -21.04 27.26 -6.46
N ALA A 264 -21.41 27.10 -7.73
CA ALA A 264 -21.25 28.17 -8.71
C ALA A 264 -22.15 29.37 -8.38
N ARG A 265 -21.55 30.58 -8.35
CA ARG A 265 -22.31 31.84 -8.22
C ARG A 265 -23.22 32.07 -9.43
N ASN A 266 -22.75 31.71 -10.61
CA ASN A 266 -23.50 31.80 -11.85
C ASN A 266 -23.07 30.70 -12.83
N LEU A 267 -24.00 30.23 -13.65
CA LEU A 267 -23.77 29.33 -14.79
C LEU A 267 -24.68 29.75 -15.94
N GLU A 268 -24.05 30.23 -17.02
CA GLU A 268 -24.70 30.77 -18.21
C GLU A 268 -24.27 30.00 -19.46
N ILE A 269 -25.17 29.91 -20.42
CA ILE A 269 -24.92 29.41 -21.77
C ILE A 269 -25.62 30.33 -22.77
N TRP A 270 -24.90 30.77 -23.80
CA TRP A 270 -25.42 31.63 -24.86
C TRP A 270 -24.79 31.28 -26.20
N HIS A 271 -25.34 31.83 -27.27
CA HIS A 271 -24.77 31.74 -28.61
C HIS A 271 -24.49 33.13 -29.17
N GLN A 272 -23.50 33.21 -30.05
CA GLN A 272 -23.18 34.38 -30.86
C GLN A 272 -22.96 33.94 -32.30
N LYS A 273 -23.66 34.57 -33.24
CA LYS A 273 -23.49 34.32 -34.67
C LYS A 273 -22.14 34.89 -35.12
N MET A 274 -21.26 34.05 -35.67
CA MET A 274 -19.92 34.42 -36.14
C MET A 274 -19.92 34.75 -37.64
N SER A 275 -20.73 34.04 -38.41
CA SER A 275 -20.98 34.27 -39.83
C SER A 275 -22.35 33.67 -40.21
N PHE A 276 -22.78 33.80 -41.47
CA PHE A 276 -24.05 33.20 -41.93
C PHE A 276 -24.15 31.68 -41.70
N ASP A 277 -23.03 30.94 -41.83
CA ASP A 277 -22.97 29.47 -41.62
C ASP A 277 -22.25 29.07 -40.32
N ALA A 278 -21.94 29.99 -39.39
CA ALA A 278 -21.23 29.61 -38.16
C ALA A 278 -21.77 30.31 -36.91
N VAL A 279 -22.00 29.52 -35.87
CA VAL A 279 -22.40 29.96 -34.53
C VAL A 279 -21.32 29.57 -33.51
N ASN A 280 -20.96 30.48 -32.61
CA ASN A 280 -20.20 30.19 -31.42
C ASN A 280 -21.16 29.96 -30.25
N VAL A 281 -21.06 28.83 -29.57
CA VAL A 281 -21.80 28.52 -28.34
C VAL A 281 -20.83 28.60 -27.19
N THR A 282 -21.10 29.50 -26.24
CA THR A 282 -20.25 29.75 -25.08
C THR A 282 -21.01 29.39 -23.81
N CYS A 283 -20.32 28.69 -22.91
CA CYS A 283 -20.76 28.42 -21.55
C CYS A 283 -19.76 29.01 -20.57
N ARG A 284 -20.23 29.68 -19.53
CA ARG A 284 -19.41 30.33 -18.51
C ARG A 284 -19.94 30.02 -17.12
N VAL A 285 -19.02 29.68 -16.21
CA VAL A 285 -19.27 29.52 -14.78
C VAL A 285 -18.40 30.51 -14.01
N GLU A 286 -18.90 31.01 -12.89
CA GLU A 286 -18.15 31.93 -12.02
C GLU A 286 -18.15 31.51 -10.55
N GLY A 287 -17.04 31.81 -9.87
CA GLY A 287 -16.93 31.74 -8.40
C GLY A 287 -17.08 30.35 -7.78
N ILE A 288 -16.72 29.28 -8.48
CA ILE A 288 -16.84 27.88 -8.04
C ILE A 288 -15.50 27.34 -7.50
N SER A 289 -15.52 26.45 -6.51
CA SER A 289 -14.31 25.78 -6.00
C SER A 289 -14.62 24.35 -5.52
N PRO A 290 -13.71 23.36 -5.63
CA PRO A 290 -12.41 23.40 -6.33
C PRO A 290 -12.57 23.47 -7.86
N ARG A 291 -11.46 23.33 -8.61
CA ARG A 291 -11.46 23.45 -10.09
C ARG A 291 -12.52 22.53 -10.72
N PRO A 292 -13.53 23.09 -11.41
CA PRO A 292 -14.64 22.31 -11.96
C PRO A 292 -14.27 21.68 -13.31
N LYS A 293 -15.16 20.80 -13.79
CA LYS A 293 -15.21 20.34 -15.18
C LYS A 293 -16.44 20.96 -15.87
N LEU A 294 -16.22 21.62 -17.01
CA LEU A 294 -17.28 22.01 -17.94
C LEU A 294 -17.25 21.08 -19.16
N GLN A 295 -18.43 20.67 -19.63
CA GLN A 295 -18.61 19.89 -20.85
C GLN A 295 -19.79 20.48 -21.64
N LEU A 296 -19.69 20.53 -22.97
CA LEU A 296 -20.76 21.04 -23.84
C LEU A 296 -21.23 19.91 -24.75
N TYR A 297 -22.53 19.66 -24.76
CA TYR A 297 -23.19 18.62 -25.55
C TYR A 297 -24.12 19.25 -26.59
N ARG A 298 -24.30 18.54 -27.73
CA ARG A 298 -25.20 18.91 -28.82
C ARG A 298 -26.21 17.80 -29.09
N GLY A 299 -27.47 18.18 -29.31
CA GLY A 299 -28.57 17.26 -29.58
C GLY A 299 -29.31 16.86 -28.30
N ASP A 300 -30.42 16.14 -28.46
CA ASP A 300 -31.23 15.68 -27.33
C ASP A 300 -30.92 14.22 -26.97
N ARG A 301 -31.25 13.86 -25.72
CA ARG A 301 -30.69 12.74 -24.95
C ARG A 301 -30.51 11.40 -25.73
N PRO A 302 -29.30 10.80 -25.73
CA PRO A 302 -28.02 11.34 -25.25
C PRO A 302 -27.45 12.36 -26.25
N GLY A 303 -27.08 13.55 -25.75
CA GLY A 303 -26.35 14.53 -26.55
C GLY A 303 -24.93 14.05 -26.85
N VAL A 304 -24.36 14.53 -27.96
CA VAL A 304 -22.97 14.24 -28.36
C VAL A 304 -22.05 15.30 -27.77
N GLU A 305 -21.00 14.90 -27.05
CA GLU A 305 -20.00 15.83 -26.51
C GLU A 305 -19.26 16.54 -27.64
N MET A 306 -18.99 17.83 -27.44
CA MET A 306 -18.41 18.67 -28.48
C MET A 306 -16.90 18.83 -28.28
N ASP A 307 -16.13 18.23 -29.18
CA ASP A 307 -14.68 18.43 -29.26
C ASP A 307 -14.31 19.87 -29.62
N GLY A 308 -13.12 20.30 -29.21
CA GLY A 308 -12.59 21.64 -29.48
C GLY A 308 -11.53 22.06 -28.47
N MET A 309 -11.22 23.35 -28.44
CA MET A 309 -10.18 23.90 -27.55
C MET A 309 -10.48 23.61 -26.06
N PRO A 310 -9.44 23.49 -25.20
CA PRO A 310 -9.62 23.43 -23.75
C PRO A 310 -10.40 24.63 -23.22
N ALA A 311 -11.10 24.45 -22.09
CA ALA A 311 -11.75 25.58 -21.42
C ALA A 311 -10.71 26.57 -20.87
N GLU A 312 -11.00 27.86 -20.99
CA GLU A 312 -10.25 28.94 -20.37
C GLU A 312 -10.56 28.95 -18.86
N VAL A 313 -9.53 28.92 -18.02
CA VAL A 313 -9.67 28.82 -16.55
C VAL A 313 -8.95 29.98 -15.89
N VAL A 314 -9.69 30.80 -15.15
CA VAL A 314 -9.15 31.89 -14.33
C VAL A 314 -9.30 31.52 -12.86
N ASN A 315 -8.18 31.50 -12.12
CA ASN A 315 -8.17 31.25 -10.67
C ASN A 315 -8.03 32.58 -9.92
N ARG A 316 -9.01 32.90 -9.08
CA ARG A 316 -9.03 34.05 -8.16
C ARG A 316 -9.01 33.54 -6.72
N ARG A 317 -7.82 33.34 -6.15
CA ARG A 317 -7.62 32.91 -4.75
C ARG A 317 -8.39 31.63 -4.37
N GLY A 318 -8.36 30.62 -5.25
CA GLY A 318 -9.01 29.33 -5.05
C GLY A 318 -10.45 29.23 -5.55
N LEU A 319 -11.09 30.36 -5.91
CA LEU A 319 -12.32 30.38 -6.70
C LEU A 319 -11.97 30.38 -8.19
N TYR A 320 -12.73 29.65 -8.99
CA TYR A 320 -12.51 29.49 -10.43
C TYR A 320 -13.66 30.12 -11.22
N ASP A 321 -13.29 30.93 -12.21
CA ASP A 321 -14.17 31.26 -13.33
C ASP A 321 -13.71 30.43 -14.53
N VAL A 322 -14.62 29.77 -15.24
CA VAL A 322 -14.27 28.91 -16.39
C VAL A 322 -15.18 29.21 -17.57
N THR A 323 -14.58 29.40 -18.75
CA THR A 323 -15.29 29.65 -20.01
C THR A 323 -14.96 28.54 -21.01
N LEU A 324 -15.99 27.89 -21.54
CA LEU A 324 -15.90 26.85 -22.56
C LEU A 324 -16.69 27.31 -23.78
N TYR A 325 -16.05 27.41 -24.95
CA TYR A 325 -16.73 27.81 -26.18
C TYR A 325 -16.50 26.82 -27.33
N ARG A 326 -17.45 26.75 -28.26
CA ARG A 326 -17.42 25.86 -29.44
C ARG A 326 -18.01 26.57 -30.64
N VAL A 327 -17.26 26.61 -31.73
CA VAL A 327 -17.77 27.08 -33.03
C VAL A 327 -18.32 25.90 -33.82
N VAL A 328 -19.53 26.02 -34.34
CA VAL A 328 -20.24 24.98 -35.09
C VAL A 328 -20.80 25.55 -36.38
N HIS A 329 -20.77 24.76 -37.45
CA HIS A 329 -21.37 25.12 -38.72
C HIS A 329 -22.88 24.85 -38.73
N ASP A 330 -23.69 25.82 -39.16
CA ASP A 330 -25.15 25.73 -39.26
C ASP A 330 -25.61 24.54 -40.11
N ARG A 331 -24.96 24.30 -41.26
CA ARG A 331 -25.19 23.11 -42.11
C ARG A 331 -24.96 21.76 -41.41
N SER A 332 -24.33 21.73 -40.24
CA SER A 332 -24.16 20.52 -39.41
C SER A 332 -25.19 20.38 -38.29
N LEU A 333 -26.15 21.31 -38.22
CA LEU A 333 -27.18 21.41 -37.18
C LEU A 333 -28.56 21.05 -37.73
N ARG A 334 -29.45 20.64 -36.83
CA ARG A 334 -30.88 20.47 -37.14
C ARG A 334 -31.58 21.83 -37.04
N GLN A 335 -32.72 21.98 -37.73
CA GLN A 335 -33.55 23.20 -37.71
C GLN A 335 -33.84 23.70 -36.28
N GLU A 336 -34.04 22.78 -35.35
CA GLU A 336 -33.97 23.04 -33.91
C GLU A 336 -32.85 22.20 -33.32
N THR A 337 -31.87 22.83 -32.69
CA THR A 337 -30.74 22.18 -32.04
C THR A 337 -30.64 22.61 -30.58
N ILE A 338 -30.60 21.63 -29.67
CA ILE A 338 -30.34 21.86 -28.26
C ILE A 338 -28.83 21.75 -28.02
N PHE A 339 -28.28 22.73 -27.30
CA PHE A 339 -26.97 22.66 -26.65
C PHE A 339 -27.17 22.55 -25.14
N GLU A 340 -26.43 21.66 -24.49
CA GLU A 340 -26.48 21.45 -23.04
C GLU A 340 -25.07 21.60 -22.46
N CYS A 341 -24.87 22.61 -21.62
CA CYS A 341 -23.64 22.77 -20.85
C CYS A 341 -23.81 22.10 -19.49
N ILE A 342 -22.92 21.17 -19.17
CA ILE A 342 -22.87 20.45 -17.90
C ILE A 342 -21.66 20.92 -17.11
N LEU A 343 -21.91 21.34 -15.87
CA LEU A 343 -20.91 21.69 -14.87
C LEU A 343 -20.88 20.61 -13.80
N SER A 344 -19.69 20.15 -13.43
CA SER A 344 -19.50 19.24 -12.29
C SER A 344 -18.25 19.57 -11.49
N ILE A 345 -18.23 19.18 -10.21
CA ILE A 345 -17.03 19.24 -9.36
C ILE A 345 -16.47 17.81 -9.20
N PRO A 346 -15.22 17.55 -9.62
CA PRO A 346 -14.62 16.23 -9.51
C PRO A 346 -14.65 15.65 -8.09
N ALA A 347 -14.89 14.34 -7.98
CA ALA A 347 -15.00 13.59 -6.72
C ALA A 347 -16.10 14.07 -5.75
N THR A 348 -17.12 14.78 -6.25
CA THR A 348 -18.36 15.09 -5.52
C THR A 348 -19.59 14.67 -6.33
N GLN A 349 -20.78 14.82 -5.75
CA GLN A 349 -22.07 14.68 -6.46
C GLN A 349 -22.59 16.00 -7.03
N TYR A 350 -21.86 17.12 -6.88
CA TYR A 350 -22.29 18.41 -7.39
C TYR A 350 -22.24 18.42 -8.92
N GLN A 351 -23.42 18.50 -9.53
CA GLN A 351 -23.61 18.62 -10.97
C GLN A 351 -24.84 19.47 -11.29
N ILE A 352 -24.69 20.45 -12.17
CA ILE A 352 -25.80 21.26 -12.69
C ILE A 352 -25.66 21.42 -14.21
N ALA A 353 -26.78 21.63 -14.90
CA ALA A 353 -26.81 21.77 -16.35
C ALA A 353 -27.67 22.97 -16.79
N ARG A 354 -27.29 23.59 -17.92
CA ARG A 354 -28.07 24.62 -18.60
C ARG A 354 -28.25 24.26 -20.07
N ARG A 355 -29.46 24.50 -20.59
CA ARG A 355 -29.83 24.22 -21.98
C ARG A 355 -30.02 25.52 -22.75
N LEU A 356 -29.65 25.49 -24.03
CA LEU A 356 -29.85 26.56 -25.00
C LEU A 356 -30.45 25.95 -26.26
N ILE A 357 -31.58 26.48 -26.72
CA ILE A 357 -32.16 26.12 -28.02
C ILE A 357 -31.60 27.08 -29.07
N TYR A 358 -31.16 26.54 -30.21
CA TYR A 358 -30.64 27.30 -31.34
C TYR A 358 -31.33 26.87 -32.63
N TYR A 359 -31.71 27.87 -33.43
CA TYR A 359 -32.30 27.70 -34.75
C TYR A 359 -31.28 28.20 -35.79
N PRO A 360 -30.72 27.33 -36.65
CA PRO A 360 -29.81 27.72 -37.72
C PRO A 360 -30.49 28.68 -38.71
N GLY A 361 -29.72 29.61 -39.25
CA GLY A 361 -30.21 30.61 -40.21
C GLY A 361 -29.50 31.97 -40.12
N PRO A 362 -29.90 32.93 -40.97
CA PRO A 362 -29.39 34.30 -40.90
C PRO A 362 -29.67 34.92 -39.53
N ALA A 363 -28.75 35.75 -39.02
CA ALA A 363 -29.06 36.57 -37.85
C ALA A 363 -30.32 37.41 -38.12
N PRO A 364 -31.26 37.53 -37.17
CA PRO A 364 -32.46 38.34 -37.37
C PRO A 364 -32.02 39.77 -37.68
N ILE A 365 -32.36 40.23 -38.89
CA ILE A 365 -32.09 41.59 -39.32
C ILE A 365 -32.84 42.50 -38.35
N ARG A 366 -32.10 43.29 -37.56
CA ARG A 366 -32.69 44.42 -36.84
C ARG A 366 -33.16 45.41 -37.90
N SER A 367 -34.43 45.30 -38.29
CA SER A 367 -35.09 46.31 -39.10
C SER A 367 -35.07 47.60 -38.31
N SER A 368 -34.14 48.49 -38.66
CA SER A 368 -34.14 49.89 -38.22
C SER A 368 -35.30 50.60 -38.92
N SER A 369 -36.52 50.25 -38.55
CA SER A 369 -37.73 51.00 -38.87
C SER A 369 -37.75 52.26 -38.01
N SER A 370 -36.88 53.20 -38.36
CA SER A 370 -36.97 54.58 -37.95
C SER A 370 -38.17 55.22 -38.65
N SER A 371 -39.37 54.93 -38.14
CA SER A 371 -40.61 55.61 -38.48
C SER A 371 -41.30 56.00 -37.18
N SER A 372 -40.91 57.16 -36.67
CA SER A 372 -41.58 57.86 -35.58
C SER A 372 -43.07 58.04 -35.87
N SER A 373 -43.93 57.59 -34.96
CA SER A 373 -45.22 58.24 -34.74
C SER A 373 -45.58 58.18 -33.26
N ILE A 374 -46.08 59.31 -32.75
CA ILE A 374 -46.41 59.54 -31.35
C ILE A 374 -47.78 58.94 -31.05
N SER A 375 -47.93 58.28 -29.90
CA SER A 375 -49.24 58.04 -29.27
C SER A 375 -49.05 57.93 -27.77
N SER A 376 -49.26 59.04 -27.06
CA SER A 376 -49.41 59.05 -25.61
C SER A 376 -50.73 58.37 -25.23
N VAL A 377 -50.66 57.28 -24.48
CA VAL A 377 -51.85 56.68 -23.83
C VAL A 377 -51.71 56.87 -22.33
N ALA A 378 -52.66 57.60 -21.74
CA ALA A 378 -52.70 57.85 -20.31
C ALA A 378 -53.16 56.61 -19.53
N PHE A 379 -52.56 56.38 -18.36
CA PHE A 379 -53.07 55.42 -17.39
C PHE A 379 -54.27 56.02 -16.63
N PRO A 380 -55.43 55.37 -16.57
CA PRO A 380 -56.41 55.65 -15.53
C PRO A 380 -55.93 55.03 -14.22
N SER A 381 -55.66 55.87 -13.23
CA SER A 381 -55.64 55.46 -11.82
C SER A 381 -57.05 55.18 -11.33
N LEU A 382 -57.27 54.13 -10.54
CA LEU A 382 -58.40 53.90 -9.61
C LEU A 382 -58.34 52.45 -9.04
N PRO A 383 -58.98 52.15 -7.90
CA PRO A 383 -59.35 53.03 -6.77
C PRO A 383 -58.46 52.80 -5.53
#